data_AF-A0A2V5SN91-F1
#
_entry.id   AF-A0A2V5SN91-F1
#
_cell.length_a   1.000
_cell.length_b   1.000
_cell.length_c   1.000
_cell.angle_alpha   90.00
_cell.angle_beta   90.00
_cell.angle_gamma   90.00
#
_symmetry.space_group_name_H-M   'P 1'
#
loop_
_entity.id
_entity.type
_entity.pdbx_description
1 polymer ?
#
loop_
_entity_poly.entity_id
_entity_poly.type
_entity_poly.pdbx_seq_one_letter_code
_entity_poly.pdbx_strand_id
1 'polypeptide(L)'
;MFVEAEDLRAAEDHIERLEEELLRLKDVKRELQILREQHRRLQRTAEGRVATLLAKPWGWFMRSSKSSLRQPTEYECWLERHRVSPEQVQSMREQARKFFYRPLISILTPTFNPDATLISAAVNSLVAQSYDNWELILVDDGSDKTKLALPEFAARDSRIQVMMEPQHRGISAALNTA
;
A
#
# COMPACT_ATOMS: atom_id res chain seq x y z
N MET A 1 54.35 0.22 -7.28
CA MET A 1 54.54 1.46 -6.51
C MET A 1 54.05 2.71 -7.26
N PHE A 2 53.09 2.59 -8.19
CA PHE A 2 52.55 3.72 -8.96
C PHE A 2 51.04 3.96 -8.73
N VAL A 3 50.35 3.02 -8.09
CA VAL A 3 48.89 3.08 -7.83
C VAL A 3 48.56 4.00 -6.65
N GLU A 4 49.40 4.01 -5.59
CA GLU A 4 49.18 4.85 -4.40
C GLU A 4 49.23 6.35 -4.70
N ALA A 5 50.00 6.79 -5.71
CA ALA A 5 50.12 8.20 -6.05
C ALA A 5 48.93 8.72 -6.87
N GLU A 6 48.21 7.85 -7.59
CA GLU A 6 47.01 8.20 -8.34
C GLU A 6 45.78 8.25 -7.41
N ASP A 7 45.66 7.27 -6.53
CA ASP A 7 44.62 7.23 -5.49
C ASP A 7 44.73 8.41 -4.51
N LEU A 8 45.96 8.81 -4.14
CA LEU A 8 46.19 9.97 -3.28
C LEU A 8 45.77 11.29 -3.94
N ARG A 9 46.08 11.46 -5.24
CA ARG A 9 45.65 12.64 -6.01
C ARG A 9 44.14 12.69 -6.19
N ALA A 10 43.51 11.56 -6.46
CA ALA A 10 42.05 11.47 -6.53
C ALA A 10 41.38 11.79 -5.19
N ALA A 11 42.00 11.41 -4.07
CA ALA A 11 41.53 11.76 -2.74
C ALA A 11 41.69 13.26 -2.43
N GLU A 12 42.82 13.86 -2.80
CA GLU A 12 43.08 15.31 -2.66
C GLU A 12 42.08 16.14 -3.48
N ASP A 13 41.86 15.79 -4.75
CA ASP A 13 40.87 16.44 -5.63
C ASP A 13 39.43 16.31 -5.08
N HIS A 14 39.13 15.19 -4.41
CA HIS A 14 37.82 14.98 -3.78
C HIS A 14 37.65 15.86 -2.54
N ILE A 15 38.69 16.00 -1.72
CA ILE A 15 38.70 16.87 -0.54
C ILE A 15 38.53 18.33 -0.97
N GLU A 16 39.27 18.79 -1.98
CA GLU A 16 39.16 20.16 -2.49
C GLU A 16 37.73 20.47 -2.98
N ARG A 17 37.12 19.52 -3.69
CA ARG A 17 35.72 19.64 -4.15
C ARG A 17 34.72 19.73 -2.99
N LEU A 18 34.92 18.94 -1.95
CA LEU A 18 34.09 18.98 -0.74
C LEU A 18 34.26 20.30 0.01
N GLU A 19 35.46 20.85 0.07
CA GLU A 19 35.72 22.15 0.69
C GLU A 19 35.01 23.28 -0.06
N GLU A 20 35.03 23.29 -1.39
CA GLU A 20 34.28 24.24 -2.21
C GLU A 20 32.77 24.15 -1.98
N GLU A 21 32.21 22.94 -1.96
CA GLU A 21 30.78 22.73 -1.69
C GLU A 21 30.40 23.22 -0.29
N LEU A 22 31.26 22.96 0.70
CA LEU A 22 31.05 23.36 2.08
C LEU A 22 31.10 24.89 2.22
N LEU A 23 31.94 25.57 1.43
CA LEU A 23 31.98 27.03 1.34
C LEU A 23 30.67 27.58 0.74
N ARG A 24 30.23 27.02 -0.40
CA ARG A 24 28.95 27.40 -1.03
C ARG A 24 27.77 27.21 -0.09
N LEU A 25 27.73 26.10 0.64
CA LEU A 25 26.68 25.83 1.62
C LEU A 25 26.69 26.84 2.77
N LYS A 26 27.87 27.29 3.23
CA LYS A 26 27.97 28.34 4.25
C LYS A 26 27.45 29.68 3.74
N ASP A 27 27.73 30.03 2.49
CA ASP A 27 27.27 31.28 1.90
C ASP A 27 25.76 31.28 1.66
N VAL A 28 25.21 30.19 1.09
CA VAL A 28 23.76 30.00 0.96
C VAL A 28 23.06 30.07 2.31
N LYS A 29 23.66 29.48 3.36
CA LYS A 29 23.12 29.56 4.73
C LYS A 29 23.09 30.99 5.26
N ARG A 30 24.12 31.80 4.99
CA ARG A 30 24.16 33.23 5.37
C ARG A 30 23.11 34.02 4.61
N GLU A 31 22.99 33.82 3.30
CA GLU A 31 21.95 34.49 2.49
C GLU A 31 20.55 34.16 3.00
N LEU A 32 20.28 32.89 3.30
CA LEU A 32 19.00 32.47 3.89
C LEU A 32 18.74 33.12 5.25
N GLN A 33 19.77 33.31 6.08
CA GLN A 33 19.63 34.01 7.35
C GLN A 33 19.27 35.48 7.14
N ILE A 34 19.94 36.17 6.22
CA ILE A 34 19.66 37.56 5.87
C ILE A 34 18.24 37.69 5.33
N LEU A 35 17.85 36.81 4.40
CA LEU A 35 16.52 36.81 3.80
C LEU A 35 15.41 36.57 4.83
N ARG A 36 15.65 35.65 5.79
CA ARG A 36 14.73 35.41 6.92
C ARG A 36 14.60 36.63 7.82
N GLU A 37 15.70 37.35 8.06
CA GLU A 37 15.67 38.56 8.87
C GLU A 37 14.94 39.70 8.14
N GLN A 38 15.18 39.89 6.85
CA GLN A 38 14.46 40.82 5.99
C GLN A 38 12.96 40.51 5.96
N HIS A 39 12.60 39.23 5.77
CA HIS A 39 11.21 38.79 5.80
C HIS A 39 10.55 39.05 7.17
N ARG A 40 11.26 38.79 8.27
CA ARG A 40 10.78 39.09 9.63
C ARG A 40 10.57 40.59 9.86
N ARG A 41 11.42 41.44 9.28
CA ARG A 41 11.25 42.91 9.31
C ARG A 41 10.04 43.33 8.49
N LEU A 42 9.89 42.82 7.26
CA LEU A 42 8.74 43.09 6.39
C LEU A 42 7.42 42.68 7.06
N GLN A 43 7.35 41.52 7.71
CA GLN A 43 6.16 41.08 8.44
C GLN A 43 5.73 41.98 9.61
N ARG A 44 6.63 42.81 10.15
CA ARG A 44 6.29 43.78 11.22
C ARG A 44 5.67 45.07 10.68
N THR A 45 5.88 45.37 9.40
CA THR A 45 5.29 46.53 8.70
C THR A 45 3.82 46.28 8.30
N ALA A 46 3.08 47.35 7.96
CA ALA A 46 1.70 47.25 7.49
C ALA A 46 1.60 46.44 6.18
N GLU A 47 2.55 46.64 5.27
CA GLU A 47 2.61 45.95 3.97
C GLU A 47 2.82 44.44 4.11
N GLY A 48 3.68 44.00 5.04
CA GLY A 48 3.89 42.56 5.28
C GLY A 48 2.69 41.86 5.91
N ARG A 49 1.86 42.56 6.69
CA ARG A 49 0.59 42.01 7.20
C ARG A 49 -0.43 41.84 6.08
N VAL A 50 -0.51 42.79 5.16
CA VAL A 50 -1.36 42.71 3.96
C VAL A 50 -0.90 41.55 3.06
N ALA A 51 0.40 41.45 2.78
CA ALA A 51 0.96 40.34 2.00
C ALA A 51 0.68 38.96 2.64
N THR A 52 0.78 38.86 3.97
CA THR A 52 0.45 37.64 4.71
C THR A 52 -1.03 37.28 4.59
N LEU A 53 -1.94 38.27 4.62
CA LEU A 53 -3.36 38.04 4.42
C LEU A 53 -3.69 37.60 2.99
N LEU A 54 -3.03 38.20 2.00
CA LEU A 54 -3.20 37.86 0.58
C LEU A 54 -2.62 36.49 0.22
N ALA A 55 -1.63 35.99 0.96
CA ALA A 55 -1.03 34.67 0.74
C ALA A 55 -1.80 33.50 1.38
N LYS A 56 -2.69 33.76 2.36
CA LYS A 56 -3.49 32.71 3.04
C LYS A 56 -4.41 31.93 2.10
N PRO A 57 -5.14 32.57 1.16
CA PRO A 57 -5.93 31.86 0.15
C PRO A 57 -5.08 30.93 -0.72
N TRP A 58 -3.88 31.39 -1.13
CA TRP A 58 -2.94 30.60 -1.93
C TRP A 58 -2.38 29.40 -1.16
N GLY A 59 -2.08 29.58 0.14
CA GLY A 59 -1.65 28.50 1.03
C GLY A 59 -2.72 27.42 1.21
N TRP A 60 -4.00 27.79 1.25
CA TRP A 60 -5.12 26.85 1.32
C TRP A 60 -5.31 26.10 -0.02
N PHE A 61 -5.19 26.81 -1.13
CA PHE A 61 -5.26 26.26 -2.48
C PHE A 61 -4.12 25.27 -2.78
N MET A 62 -2.87 25.63 -2.44
CA MET A 62 -1.72 24.73 -2.62
C MET A 62 -1.77 23.53 -1.67
N ARG A 63 -2.35 23.66 -0.48
CA ARG A 63 -2.51 22.56 0.47
C ARG A 63 -3.59 21.56 0.02
N SER A 64 -4.64 22.00 -0.67
CA SER A 64 -5.60 21.12 -1.34
C SER A 64 -5.02 20.45 -2.59
N SER A 65 -4.01 21.05 -3.24
CA SER A 65 -3.32 20.45 -4.40
C SER A 65 -2.29 19.39 -4.01
N LYS A 66 -1.88 19.32 -2.74
CA LYS A 66 -1.08 18.21 -2.19
C LYS A 66 -1.99 17.03 -1.83
N SER A 67 -2.81 16.59 -2.77
CA SER A 67 -3.06 15.16 -2.88
C SER A 67 -1.69 14.54 -3.10
N SER A 68 -1.13 13.93 -2.05
CA SER A 68 0.15 13.25 -2.16
C SER A 68 -0.02 12.15 -3.21
N LEU A 69 0.49 12.38 -4.42
CA LEU A 69 0.77 11.30 -5.34
C LEU A 69 1.82 10.43 -4.64
N ARG A 70 1.34 9.45 -3.88
CA ARG A 70 2.16 8.45 -3.23
C ARG A 70 2.95 7.78 -4.36
N GLN A 71 4.27 7.91 -4.31
CA GLN A 71 5.13 7.15 -5.22
C GLN A 71 4.78 5.66 -5.03
N PRO A 72 4.51 4.92 -6.11
CA PRO A 72 4.20 3.51 -5.99
C PRO A 72 5.39 2.80 -5.34
N THR A 73 5.10 1.94 -4.38
CA THR A 73 6.07 1.09 -3.71
C THR A 73 6.74 0.16 -4.72
N GLU A 74 7.91 -0.36 -4.36
CA GLU A 74 8.60 -1.37 -5.16
C GLU A 74 7.70 -2.59 -5.42
N TYR A 75 6.92 -3.02 -4.42
CA TYR A 75 5.95 -4.10 -4.56
C TYR A 75 4.84 -3.78 -5.55
N GLU A 76 4.26 -2.58 -5.53
CA GLU A 76 3.23 -2.17 -6.49
C GLU A 76 3.80 -2.15 -7.92
N CYS A 77 5.02 -1.66 -8.08
CA CYS A 77 5.73 -1.68 -9.36
C CYS A 77 6.07 -3.09 -9.85
N TRP A 78 6.37 -4.01 -8.95
CA TRP A 78 6.59 -5.42 -9.25
C TRP A 78 5.26 -6.10 -9.62
N LEU A 79 4.21 -5.87 -8.84
CA LEU A 79 2.89 -6.44 -9.05
C LEU A 79 2.32 -6.05 -10.42
N GLU A 80 2.40 -4.77 -10.81
CA GLU A 80 1.93 -4.33 -12.13
C GLU A 80 2.67 -5.00 -13.30
N ARG A 81 3.96 -5.31 -13.11
CA ARG A 81 4.76 -6.01 -14.13
C ARG A 81 4.50 -7.52 -14.18
N HIS A 82 4.10 -8.12 -13.07
CA HIS A 82 4.00 -9.58 -12.94
C HIS A 82 2.56 -10.08 -12.76
N ARG A 83 1.56 -9.17 -12.73
CA ARG A 83 0.16 -9.56 -12.65
C ARG A 83 -0.22 -10.39 -13.86
N VAL A 84 -0.98 -11.44 -13.61
CA VAL A 84 -1.49 -12.34 -14.64
C VAL A 84 -2.56 -11.61 -15.44
N SER A 85 -2.45 -11.61 -16.77
CA SER A 85 -3.48 -11.03 -17.66
C SER A 85 -4.73 -11.92 -17.71
N PRO A 86 -5.91 -11.37 -18.08
CA PRO A 86 -7.12 -12.17 -18.23
C PRO A 86 -6.96 -13.37 -19.19
N GLU A 87 -6.21 -13.19 -20.28
CA GLU A 87 -5.91 -14.23 -21.26
C GLU A 87 -5.02 -15.33 -20.64
N GLN A 88 -4.03 -14.93 -19.85
CA GLN A 88 -3.17 -15.87 -19.12
C GLN A 88 -3.98 -16.66 -18.08
N VAL A 89 -4.91 -16.02 -17.35
CA VAL A 89 -5.82 -16.72 -16.42
C VAL A 89 -6.64 -17.78 -17.14
N GLN A 90 -7.14 -17.48 -18.34
CA GLN A 90 -7.89 -18.44 -19.14
C GLN A 90 -7.03 -19.64 -19.57
N SER A 91 -5.79 -19.40 -20.03
CA SER A 91 -4.83 -20.48 -20.31
C SER A 91 -4.53 -21.32 -19.07
N MET A 92 -4.35 -20.69 -17.90
CA MET A 92 -4.13 -21.40 -16.64
C MET A 92 -5.32 -22.30 -16.27
N ARG A 93 -6.57 -21.84 -16.49
CA ARG A 93 -7.78 -22.65 -16.27
C ARG A 93 -7.79 -23.90 -17.15
N GLU A 94 -7.46 -23.75 -18.43
CA GLU A 94 -7.41 -24.86 -19.37
C GLU A 94 -6.32 -25.87 -19.02
N GLN A 95 -5.15 -25.39 -18.57
CA GLN A 95 -4.07 -26.23 -18.09
C GLN A 95 -4.46 -26.97 -16.82
N ALA A 96 -5.04 -26.28 -15.84
CA ALA A 96 -5.50 -26.86 -14.57
C ALA A 96 -6.53 -27.98 -14.76
N ARG A 97 -7.37 -27.90 -15.79
CA ARG A 97 -8.33 -28.97 -16.16
C ARG A 97 -7.68 -30.21 -16.76
N LYS A 98 -6.47 -30.07 -17.30
CA LYS A 98 -5.69 -31.16 -17.90
C LYS A 98 -4.74 -31.83 -16.91
N PHE A 99 -4.67 -31.36 -15.67
CA PHE A 99 -3.87 -32.02 -14.64
C PHE A 99 -4.37 -33.45 -14.43
N PHE A 100 -3.45 -34.40 -14.47
CA PHE A 100 -3.75 -35.83 -14.27
C PHE A 100 -4.39 -36.09 -12.89
N TYR A 101 -3.95 -35.34 -11.88
CA TYR A 101 -4.52 -35.35 -10.54
C TYR A 101 -5.01 -33.96 -10.19
N ARG A 102 -6.26 -33.86 -9.75
CA ARG A 102 -6.94 -32.60 -9.44
C ARG A 102 -7.46 -32.65 -8.00
N PRO A 103 -6.60 -32.41 -6.99
CA PRO A 103 -7.05 -32.46 -5.60
C PRO A 103 -8.11 -31.39 -5.36
N LEU A 104 -9.10 -31.71 -4.51
CA LEU A 104 -9.97 -30.68 -3.95
C LEU A 104 -9.14 -29.84 -2.98
N ILE A 105 -9.12 -28.52 -3.17
CA ILE A 105 -8.48 -27.59 -2.24
C ILE A 105 -9.56 -27.00 -1.35
N SER A 106 -9.56 -27.38 -0.07
CA SER A 106 -10.49 -26.82 0.91
C SER A 106 -9.87 -25.60 1.59
N ILE A 107 -10.57 -24.47 1.51
CA ILE A 107 -10.13 -23.18 2.04
C ILE A 107 -10.97 -22.88 3.27
N LEU A 108 -10.36 -22.99 4.44
CA LEU A 108 -11.02 -22.70 5.71
C LEU A 108 -10.82 -21.22 6.07
N THR A 109 -11.91 -20.48 6.22
CA THR A 109 -11.88 -19.05 6.53
C THR A 109 -12.72 -18.77 7.78
N PRO A 110 -12.12 -18.78 8.98
CA PRO A 110 -12.79 -18.38 10.20
C PRO A 110 -12.95 -16.86 10.19
N THR A 111 -14.12 -16.37 10.59
CA THR A 111 -14.45 -14.95 10.57
C THR A 111 -15.23 -14.56 11.82
N PHE A 112 -14.97 -13.35 12.32
CA PHE A 112 -15.72 -12.76 13.43
C PHE A 112 -15.87 -11.26 13.19
N ASN A 113 -17.10 -10.79 13.05
CA ASN A 113 -17.48 -9.42 12.72
C ASN A 113 -16.60 -8.78 11.62
N PRO A 114 -16.45 -9.43 10.44
CA PRO A 114 -15.61 -8.89 9.38
C PRO A 114 -16.25 -7.63 8.79
N ASP A 115 -15.41 -6.76 8.24
CA ASP A 115 -15.89 -5.70 7.36
C ASP A 115 -16.51 -6.32 6.10
N ALA A 116 -17.72 -5.87 5.74
CA ALA A 116 -18.49 -6.41 4.63
C ALA A 116 -17.78 -6.27 3.27
N THR A 117 -17.01 -5.19 3.08
CA THR A 117 -16.26 -4.97 1.85
C THR A 117 -15.05 -5.89 1.76
N LEU A 118 -14.37 -6.14 2.89
CA LEU A 118 -13.20 -7.02 2.94
C LEU A 118 -13.59 -8.48 2.72
N ILE A 119 -14.64 -8.96 3.39
CA ILE A 119 -15.08 -10.36 3.21
C ILE A 119 -15.60 -10.59 1.79
N SER A 120 -16.33 -9.63 1.23
CA SER A 120 -16.79 -9.69 -0.17
C SER A 120 -15.60 -9.72 -1.14
N ALA A 121 -14.60 -8.86 -0.95
CA ALA A 121 -13.38 -8.87 -1.76
C ALA A 121 -12.61 -10.19 -1.66
N ALA A 122 -12.49 -10.75 -0.45
CA ALA A 122 -11.84 -12.03 -0.22
C ALA A 122 -12.57 -13.18 -0.94
N VAL A 123 -13.89 -13.28 -0.79
CA VAL A 123 -14.71 -14.29 -1.48
C VAL A 123 -14.62 -14.14 -2.99
N ASN A 124 -14.75 -12.91 -3.52
CA ASN A 124 -14.65 -12.67 -4.96
C ASN A 124 -13.27 -13.04 -5.50
N SER A 125 -12.19 -12.87 -4.71
CA SER A 125 -10.85 -13.31 -5.09
C SER A 125 -10.74 -14.82 -5.24
N LEU A 126 -11.48 -15.59 -4.44
CA LEU A 126 -11.55 -17.06 -4.54
C LEU A 126 -12.39 -17.50 -5.74
N VAL A 127 -13.54 -16.86 -5.94
CA VAL A 127 -14.39 -17.09 -7.13
C VAL A 127 -13.62 -16.85 -8.43
N ALA A 128 -12.74 -15.85 -8.46
CA ALA A 128 -11.94 -15.50 -9.62
C ALA A 128 -10.72 -16.41 -9.88
N GLN A 129 -10.41 -17.37 -9.00
CA GLN A 129 -9.22 -18.22 -9.15
C GLN A 129 -9.20 -18.99 -10.48
N SER A 130 -7.98 -19.31 -10.93
CA SER A 130 -7.76 -20.10 -12.15
C SER A 130 -7.96 -21.61 -11.94
N TYR A 131 -7.73 -22.09 -10.73
CA TYR A 131 -8.08 -23.46 -10.36
C TYR A 131 -9.55 -23.51 -9.92
N ASP A 132 -10.35 -24.43 -10.46
CA ASP A 132 -11.80 -24.49 -10.21
C ASP A 132 -12.23 -25.57 -9.20
N ASN A 133 -11.38 -26.54 -8.88
CA ASN A 133 -11.69 -27.64 -7.95
C ASN A 133 -11.31 -27.29 -6.50
N TRP A 134 -12.02 -26.31 -5.94
CA TRP A 134 -11.87 -25.90 -4.54
C TRP A 134 -13.24 -25.78 -3.87
N GLU A 135 -13.22 -25.78 -2.55
CA GLU A 135 -14.35 -25.41 -1.71
C GLU A 135 -13.91 -24.36 -0.69
N LEU A 136 -14.84 -23.48 -0.31
CA LEU A 136 -14.63 -22.47 0.71
C LEU A 136 -15.56 -22.79 1.87
N ILE A 137 -14.99 -23.02 3.05
CA ILE A 137 -15.75 -23.18 4.29
C ILE A 137 -15.55 -21.92 5.12
N LEU A 138 -16.55 -21.05 5.08
CA LEU A 138 -16.63 -19.84 5.88
C LEU A 138 -17.25 -20.19 7.24
N VAL A 139 -16.47 -20.05 8.31
CA VAL A 139 -16.97 -20.29 9.67
C VAL A 139 -17.13 -18.97 10.39
N ASP A 140 -18.37 -18.54 10.60
CA ASP A 140 -18.70 -17.39 11.43
C ASP A 140 -18.63 -17.76 12.92
N ASP A 141 -17.69 -17.20 13.65
CA ASP A 141 -17.42 -17.50 15.05
C ASP A 141 -18.27 -16.63 15.99
N GLY A 142 -19.60 -16.66 15.82
CA GLY A 142 -20.56 -16.00 16.69
C GLY A 142 -20.71 -14.50 16.49
N SER A 143 -20.70 -14.02 15.25
CA SER A 143 -20.82 -12.59 14.95
C SER A 143 -22.23 -12.04 15.17
N ASP A 144 -22.34 -10.70 15.22
CA ASP A 144 -23.63 -10.03 15.33
C ASP A 144 -24.46 -10.24 14.04
N LYS A 145 -25.59 -10.95 14.16
CA LYS A 145 -26.49 -11.31 13.04
C LYS A 145 -26.98 -10.12 12.20
N THR A 146 -26.94 -8.90 12.72
CA THR A 146 -27.39 -7.69 12.02
C THR A 146 -26.40 -7.18 10.97
N LYS A 147 -25.17 -7.70 10.92
CA LYS A 147 -24.09 -7.16 10.08
C LYS A 147 -23.65 -8.08 8.93
N LEU A 148 -24.16 -9.31 8.85
CA LEU A 148 -23.55 -10.34 8.01
C LEU A 148 -24.51 -10.99 7.03
N ALA A 149 -24.26 -10.72 5.75
CA ALA A 149 -24.88 -11.39 4.61
C ALA A 149 -24.07 -12.61 4.14
N LEU A 150 -23.36 -13.30 5.05
CA LEU A 150 -22.52 -14.46 4.68
C LEU A 150 -23.30 -15.56 3.93
N PRO A 151 -24.54 -15.92 4.32
CA PRO A 151 -25.32 -16.92 3.60
C PRO A 151 -25.58 -16.58 2.12
N GLU A 152 -25.52 -15.30 1.75
CA GLU A 152 -25.68 -14.91 0.34
C GLU A 152 -24.52 -15.41 -0.53
N PHE A 153 -23.32 -15.59 0.02
CA PHE A 153 -22.19 -16.13 -0.74
C PHE A 153 -22.45 -17.60 -1.14
N ALA A 154 -22.95 -18.42 -0.21
CA ALA A 154 -23.34 -19.80 -0.49
C ALA A 154 -24.49 -19.90 -1.51
N ALA A 155 -25.39 -18.92 -1.53
CA ALA A 155 -26.46 -18.86 -2.53
C ALA A 155 -25.96 -18.53 -3.95
N ARG A 156 -24.81 -17.86 -4.08
CA ARG A 156 -24.25 -17.41 -5.36
C ARG A 156 -23.27 -18.39 -5.99
N ASP A 157 -22.57 -19.19 -5.19
CA ASP A 157 -21.59 -20.17 -5.67
C ASP A 157 -21.67 -21.45 -4.82
N SER A 158 -21.94 -22.58 -5.47
CA SER A 158 -22.14 -23.88 -4.81
C SER A 158 -20.87 -24.43 -4.15
N ARG A 159 -19.70 -23.86 -4.43
CA ARG A 159 -18.43 -24.22 -3.78
C ARG A 159 -18.28 -23.58 -2.40
N ILE A 160 -19.16 -22.66 -2.03
CA ILE A 160 -19.08 -21.91 -0.78
C ILE A 160 -20.07 -22.51 0.22
N GLN A 161 -19.53 -22.93 1.36
CA GLN A 161 -20.27 -23.39 2.52
C GLN A 161 -20.10 -22.37 3.65
N VAL A 162 -21.19 -22.09 4.36
CA VAL A 162 -21.20 -21.15 5.48
C VAL A 162 -21.70 -21.87 6.71
N MET A 163 -20.87 -21.89 7.75
CA MET A 163 -21.18 -22.41 9.08
C MET A 163 -21.28 -21.23 10.03
N MET A 164 -22.29 -21.21 10.88
CA MET A 164 -22.45 -20.15 11.87
C MET A 164 -22.46 -20.74 13.27
N GLU A 165 -21.44 -20.39 14.05
CA GLU A 165 -21.36 -20.74 15.46
C GLU A 165 -22.29 -19.83 16.28
N PRO A 166 -22.96 -20.37 17.30
CA PRO A 166 -23.84 -19.59 18.16
C PRO A 166 -23.07 -18.66 19.11
N GLN A 167 -21.79 -18.93 19.38
CA GLN A 167 -20.96 -18.19 20.32
C GLN A 167 -19.53 -18.09 19.83
N HIS A 168 -18.87 -16.99 20.18
CA HIS A 168 -17.46 -16.77 19.90
C HIS A 168 -16.58 -17.69 20.76
N ARG A 169 -15.91 -18.64 20.11
CA ARG A 169 -15.08 -19.68 20.75
C ARG A 169 -13.61 -19.63 20.31
N GLY A 170 -13.29 -18.71 19.40
CA GLY A 170 -11.95 -18.47 18.89
C GLY A 170 -11.64 -19.29 17.64
N ILE A 171 -10.61 -18.84 16.92
CA ILE A 171 -10.20 -19.35 15.60
C ILE A 171 -10.03 -20.87 15.58
N SER A 172 -9.38 -21.46 16.60
CA SER A 172 -9.16 -22.91 16.63
C SER A 172 -10.47 -23.70 16.78
N ALA A 173 -11.41 -23.21 17.58
CA ALA A 173 -12.70 -23.86 17.75
C ALA A 173 -13.53 -23.75 16.47
N ALA A 174 -13.55 -22.57 15.84
CA ALA A 174 -14.22 -22.35 14.55
C ALA A 174 -13.67 -23.28 13.45
N LEU A 175 -12.35 -23.37 13.32
CA LEU A 175 -11.72 -24.23 12.31
C LEU A 175 -11.98 -25.73 12.54
N ASN A 176 -12.12 -26.16 13.79
CA ASN A 176 -12.40 -27.56 14.12
C ASN A 176 -13.87 -27.96 13.89
N THR A 177 -14.78 -27.02 13.63
CA THR A 177 -16.16 -27.33 13.24
C THR A 177 -16.27 -27.68 11.74
N ALA A 178 -15.33 -27.19 10.93
CA ALA A 178 -15.33 -27.34 9.48
C ALA A 178 -14.97 -28.75 8.98
#